data_AF-A0AAJ1K756-F1
#
_entry.id   AF-A0AAJ1K756-F1
#
_cell.length_a   1.000
_cell.length_b   1.000
_cell.length_c   1.000
_cell.angle_alpha   90.00
_cell.angle_beta   90.00
_cell.angle_gamma   90.00
#
_symmetry.space_group_name_H-M   'P 1'
#
loop_
_entity.id
_entity.type
_entity.pdbx_description
1 polymer ?
#
loop_
_entity_poly.entity_id
_entity_poly.type
_entity_poly.pdbx_seq_one_letter_code
_entity_poly.pdbx_strand_id
1 'polypeptide(L)'
;MSKLVDWANEELNQLSKDIANDGDNSMQEEMNKCVLEIVRVFSEQGHSGMSAAYALGLIKRLLSWKPITPLTGEESEWNDVGGGDGESIQQNNRCSAIFRKNNDNSTAYYIDGKVFSDDGGVTWFTNRDSCIPIAFPFAVPDQPEYVILSTRKDENYETRKSEM
;
A
#
# COMPACT_ATOMS: atom_id res chain seq x y z
N MET A 1 -11.11 -6.54 -31.55
CA MET A 1 -10.74 -6.47 -30.12
C MET A 1 -12.01 -6.32 -29.31
N SER A 2 -11.99 -6.59 -28.00
CA SER A 2 -13.16 -6.30 -27.16
C SER A 2 -13.29 -4.79 -26.98
N LYS A 3 -14.52 -4.29 -26.75
CA LYS A 3 -14.77 -2.86 -26.50
C LYS A 3 -13.93 -2.32 -25.33
N LEU A 4 -13.66 -3.14 -24.32
CA LEU A 4 -12.83 -2.78 -23.17
C LEU A 4 -11.37 -2.57 -23.56
N VAL A 5 -10.81 -3.45 -24.38
CA VAL A 5 -9.42 -3.35 -24.86
C VAL A 5 -9.25 -2.12 -25.76
N ASP A 6 -10.20 -1.87 -26.66
CA ASP A 6 -10.17 -0.69 -27.53
C ASP A 6 -10.21 0.61 -26.71
N TRP A 7 -11.09 0.68 -25.71
CA TRP A 7 -11.17 1.83 -24.81
C TRP A 7 -9.90 2.02 -23.99
N ALA A 8 -9.37 0.95 -23.37
CA ALA A 8 -8.15 1.03 -22.58
C ALA A 8 -6.93 1.46 -23.41
N ASN A 9 -6.83 0.98 -24.66
CA ASN A 9 -5.76 1.38 -25.57
C ASN A 9 -5.83 2.89 -25.89
N GLU A 10 -7.03 3.44 -26.12
CA GLU A 10 -7.20 4.88 -26.35
C GLU A 10 -6.78 5.70 -25.12
N GLU A 11 -7.22 5.32 -23.92
CA GLU A 11 -6.85 6.02 -22.68
C GLU A 11 -5.32 6.02 -22.46
N LEU A 12 -4.66 4.87 -22.68
CA LEU A 12 -3.20 4.75 -22.57
C LEU A 12 -2.46 5.59 -23.64
N ASN A 13 -3.03 5.72 -24.84
CA ASN A 13 -2.49 6.59 -25.87
C ASN A 13 -2.61 8.07 -25.52
N GLN A 14 -3.70 8.48 -24.85
CA GLN A 14 -3.83 9.85 -24.35
C GLN A 14 -2.76 10.13 -23.27
N LEU A 15 -2.57 9.21 -22.31
CA LEU A 15 -1.51 9.32 -21.30
C LEU A 15 -0.12 9.47 -21.94
N SER A 16 0.20 8.68 -22.96
CA SER A 16 1.48 8.81 -23.67
C SER A 16 1.67 10.16 -24.37
N LYS A 17 0.61 10.77 -24.91
CA LYS A 17 0.69 12.11 -25.51
C LYS A 17 1.02 13.17 -24.45
N ASP A 18 0.40 13.05 -23.27
CA ASP A 18 0.64 13.97 -22.16
C ASP A 18 2.09 13.88 -21.68
N ILE A 19 2.64 12.67 -21.51
CA ILE A 19 4.03 12.46 -21.08
C ILE A 19 5.05 12.84 -22.16
N ALA A 20 4.76 12.58 -23.43
CA ALA A 20 5.66 12.95 -24.53
C ALA A 20 5.86 14.47 -24.64
N ASN A 21 4.90 15.28 -24.16
CA ASN A 21 5.08 16.73 -24.09
C ASN A 21 6.13 17.13 -23.03
N ASP A 22 6.41 16.25 -22.06
CA ASP A 22 7.34 16.47 -20.94
C ASP A 22 8.71 15.78 -21.12
N GLY A 23 8.90 14.90 -22.11
CA GLY A 23 10.20 14.24 -22.37
C GLY A 23 10.14 12.86 -23.06
N ASP A 24 11.06 11.96 -22.68
CA ASP A 24 11.16 10.59 -23.21
C ASP A 24 9.95 9.72 -22.78
N ASN A 25 9.27 9.14 -23.76
CA ASN A 25 8.07 8.32 -23.59
C ASN A 25 8.36 6.80 -23.62
N SER A 26 9.62 6.38 -23.76
CA SER A 26 10.00 4.97 -23.93
C SER A 26 9.48 4.06 -22.79
N MET A 27 9.66 4.49 -21.54
CA MET A 27 9.18 3.77 -20.36
C MET A 27 7.65 3.67 -20.33
N GLN A 28 6.95 4.73 -20.75
CA GLN A 28 5.49 4.72 -20.79
C GLN A 28 4.95 3.80 -21.90
N GLU A 29 5.60 3.77 -23.06
CA GLU A 29 5.20 2.86 -24.15
C GLU A 29 5.34 1.39 -23.74
N GLU A 30 6.38 1.05 -22.98
CA GLU A 30 6.54 -0.28 -22.41
C GLU A 30 5.45 -0.57 -21.37
N MET A 31 5.17 0.38 -20.46
CA MET A 31 4.11 0.25 -19.47
C MET A 31 2.74 0.04 -20.11
N ASN A 32 2.42 0.79 -21.17
CA ASN A 32 1.17 0.67 -21.93
C ASN A 32 0.98 -0.76 -22.45
N LYS A 33 2.04 -1.38 -22.99
CA LYS A 33 1.99 -2.76 -23.48
C LYS A 33 1.67 -3.74 -22.34
N CYS A 34 2.35 -3.61 -21.20
CA CYS A 34 2.11 -4.45 -20.03
C CYS A 34 0.67 -4.33 -19.50
N VAL A 35 0.17 -3.11 -19.36
CA VAL A 35 -1.20 -2.85 -18.88
C VAL A 35 -2.23 -3.41 -19.88
N LEU A 36 -2.03 -3.18 -21.17
CA LEU A 36 -2.96 -3.63 -22.21
C LEU A 36 -3.03 -5.16 -22.29
N GLU A 37 -1.92 -5.86 -22.06
CA GLU A 37 -1.90 -7.33 -21.97
C GLU A 37 -2.80 -7.83 -20.83
N ILE A 38 -2.70 -7.22 -19.64
CA ILE A 38 -3.55 -7.57 -18.49
C ILE A 38 -5.03 -7.30 -18.81
N VAL A 39 -5.35 -6.13 -19.39
CA VAL A 39 -6.72 -5.78 -19.78
C VAL A 39 -7.28 -6.77 -20.80
N ARG A 40 -6.45 -7.20 -21.76
CA ARG A 40 -6.83 -8.18 -22.77
C ARG A 40 -7.17 -9.53 -22.14
N VAL A 41 -6.27 -10.07 -21.31
CA VAL A 41 -6.49 -11.35 -20.62
C VAL A 41 -7.75 -11.28 -19.75
N PHE A 42 -7.92 -10.20 -18.99
CA PHE A 42 -9.09 -9.99 -18.15
C PHE A 42 -10.39 -9.90 -18.97
N SER A 43 -10.36 -9.23 -20.13
CA SER A 43 -11.52 -9.11 -21.01
C SER A 43 -11.91 -10.43 -21.67
N GLU A 44 -10.94 -11.30 -21.99
CA GLU A 44 -11.17 -12.60 -22.62
C GLU A 44 -11.85 -13.59 -21.65
N GLN A 45 -11.73 -13.38 -20.34
CA GLN A 45 -12.34 -14.23 -19.30
C GLN A 45 -13.87 -14.06 -19.18
N GLY A 46 -14.47 -13.04 -19.80
CA GLY A 46 -15.92 -12.91 -19.93
C GLY A 46 -16.66 -12.69 -18.60
N HIS A 47 -16.03 -12.00 -17.65
CA HIS A 47 -16.65 -11.69 -16.35
C HIS A 47 -17.94 -10.87 -16.48
N SER A 48 -18.89 -11.11 -15.57
CA SER A 48 -20.01 -10.21 -15.33
C SER A 48 -19.56 -9.06 -14.41
N GLY A 49 -20.38 -8.02 -14.22
CA GLY A 49 -20.01 -6.90 -13.34
C GLY A 49 -19.64 -7.33 -11.92
N MET A 50 -20.32 -8.35 -11.37
CA MET A 50 -20.03 -8.87 -10.03
C MET A 50 -18.73 -9.70 -9.97
N SER A 51 -18.53 -10.63 -10.90
CA SER A 51 -17.32 -11.46 -10.90
C SER A 51 -16.07 -10.66 -11.30
N ALA A 52 -16.23 -9.63 -12.13
CA ALA A 52 -15.17 -8.69 -12.46
C ALA A 52 -14.70 -7.94 -11.23
N ALA A 53 -15.62 -7.37 -10.44
CA ALA A 53 -15.26 -6.66 -9.21
C ALA A 53 -14.53 -7.57 -8.20
N TYR A 54 -14.97 -8.82 -8.05
CA TYR A 54 -14.31 -9.79 -7.18
C TYR A 54 -12.89 -10.13 -7.68
N ALA A 55 -12.74 -10.42 -8.98
CA ALA A 55 -11.43 -10.72 -9.58
C ALA A 55 -10.46 -9.54 -9.46
N LEU A 56 -10.91 -8.31 -9.72
CA LEU A 56 -10.10 -7.10 -9.57
C LEU A 56 -9.63 -6.92 -8.12
N GLY A 57 -10.49 -7.19 -7.13
CA GLY A 57 -10.12 -7.15 -5.72
C GLY A 57 -9.00 -8.15 -5.38
N LEU A 58 -9.11 -9.39 -5.85
CA LEU A 58 -8.08 -10.41 -5.64
C LEU A 58 -6.76 -10.06 -6.35
N ILE A 59 -6.83 -9.63 -7.61
CA ILE A 59 -5.65 -9.21 -8.39
C ILE A 59 -4.93 -8.07 -7.67
N LYS A 60 -5.66 -7.03 -7.24
CA LYS A 60 -5.08 -5.90 -6.52
C LYS A 60 -4.35 -6.36 -5.25
N ARG A 61 -4.96 -7.24 -4.45
CA ARG A 61 -4.33 -7.76 -3.22
C ARG A 61 -3.07 -8.58 -3.52
N LEU A 62 -3.14 -9.49 -4.48
CA LEU A 62 -2.03 -10.39 -4.83
C LEU A 62 -0.84 -9.62 -5.43
N LEU A 63 -1.08 -8.69 -6.37
CA LEU A 63 -0.04 -7.84 -6.93
C LEU A 63 0.59 -6.90 -5.89
N SER A 64 -0.13 -6.61 -4.80
CA SER A 64 0.38 -5.83 -3.65
C SER A 64 1.01 -6.71 -2.56
N TRP A 65 1.21 -8.01 -2.81
CA TRP A 65 1.74 -8.96 -1.82
C TRP A 65 0.94 -9.01 -0.50
N LYS A 66 -0.38 -8.80 -0.57
CA LYS A 66 -1.28 -8.85 0.59
C LYS A 66 -1.99 -10.21 0.67
N PRO A 67 -2.05 -10.84 1.86
CA PRO A 67 -2.72 -12.12 2.04
C PRO A 67 -4.23 -11.97 1.79
N ILE A 68 -4.87 -12.96 1.14
CA ILE A 68 -6.31 -12.92 0.88
C ILE A 68 -7.12 -13.18 2.16
N THR A 69 -6.70 -14.17 2.94
CA THR A 69 -7.33 -14.52 4.22
C THR A 69 -6.60 -13.86 5.38
N PRO A 70 -7.27 -13.69 6.54
CA PRO A 70 -6.62 -13.20 7.75
C PRO A 70 -5.36 -14.01 8.09
N LEU A 71 -4.39 -13.32 8.67
CA LEU A 71 -3.27 -13.94 9.37
C LEU A 71 -3.81 -14.55 10.67
N THR A 72 -3.35 -15.74 11.01
CA THR A 72 -3.81 -16.48 12.19
C THR A 72 -2.95 -16.22 13.41
N GLY A 73 -1.68 -15.83 13.19
CA GLY A 73 -0.69 -15.70 14.25
C GLY A 73 -0.08 -17.04 14.68
N GLU A 74 -0.40 -18.14 14.00
CA GLU A 74 0.22 -19.45 14.22
C GLU A 74 1.74 -19.38 14.03
N GLU A 75 2.50 -20.18 14.79
CA GLU A 75 3.97 -20.16 14.73
C GLU A 75 4.53 -20.44 13.33
N SER A 76 3.80 -21.19 12.51
CA SER A 76 4.17 -21.47 11.11
C SER A 76 4.08 -20.26 10.17
N GLU A 77 3.39 -19.19 10.57
CA GLU A 77 3.31 -17.95 9.79
C GLU A 77 4.50 -17.02 10.01
N TRP A 78 5.45 -17.36 10.89
CA TRP A 78 6.57 -16.49 11.26
C TRP A 78 7.92 -17.02 10.80
N ASN A 79 8.83 -16.11 10.52
CA ASN A 79 10.24 -16.40 10.27
C ASN A 79 11.12 -15.40 11.04
N ASP A 80 12.20 -15.91 11.64
CA ASP A 80 13.17 -15.08 12.34
C ASP A 80 13.95 -14.22 11.34
N VAL A 81 13.97 -12.91 11.59
CA VAL A 81 14.71 -11.93 10.77
C VAL A 81 15.85 -11.27 11.53
N GLY A 82 16.22 -11.86 12.67
CA GLY A 82 17.26 -11.35 13.56
C GLY A 82 16.74 -10.30 14.54
N GLY A 83 17.63 -9.80 15.39
CA GLY A 83 17.32 -8.78 16.39
C GLY A 83 18.58 -8.31 17.13
N GLY A 84 18.46 -7.21 17.84
CA GLY A 84 19.54 -6.60 18.63
C GLY A 84 19.23 -6.65 20.12
N ASP A 85 20.27 -6.54 20.95
CA ASP A 85 20.18 -6.37 22.41
C ASP A 85 19.23 -7.34 23.14
N GLY A 86 19.22 -8.60 22.72
CA GLY A 86 18.44 -9.67 23.37
C GLY A 86 16.97 -9.76 22.96
N GLU A 87 16.51 -8.92 22.02
CA GLU A 87 15.19 -9.07 21.38
C GLU A 87 15.30 -9.96 20.13
N SER A 88 14.35 -10.89 19.93
CA SER A 88 14.15 -11.52 18.63
C SER A 88 13.05 -10.79 17.86
N ILE A 89 13.29 -10.49 16.58
CA ILE A 89 12.26 -9.96 15.68
C ILE A 89 11.89 -11.05 14.69
N GLN A 90 10.59 -11.25 14.54
CA GLN A 90 10.01 -12.16 13.57
C GLN A 90 9.15 -11.39 12.60
N GLN A 91 9.24 -11.77 11.33
CA GLN A 91 8.45 -11.22 10.24
C GLN A 91 7.46 -12.28 9.78
N ASN A 92 6.24 -11.87 9.42
CA ASN A 92 5.24 -12.78 8.92
C ASN A 92 5.55 -13.20 7.46
N ASN A 93 5.49 -14.51 7.19
CA ASN A 93 5.79 -15.12 5.90
C ASN A 93 4.84 -14.69 4.78
N ARG A 94 3.60 -14.33 5.13
CA ARG A 94 2.54 -13.98 4.17
C ARG A 94 2.38 -12.47 3.99
N CYS A 95 2.99 -11.67 4.87
CA CYS A 95 2.94 -10.21 4.79
C CYS A 95 4.20 -9.59 5.42
N SER A 96 5.09 -9.08 4.58
CA SER A 96 6.37 -8.48 4.99
C SER A 96 6.24 -7.23 5.86
N ALA A 97 5.05 -6.62 5.93
CA ALA A 97 4.79 -5.47 6.77
C ALA A 97 4.34 -5.83 8.20
N ILE A 98 4.22 -7.12 8.53
CA ILE A 98 3.81 -7.59 9.84
C ILE A 98 5.00 -8.18 10.58
N PHE A 99 5.22 -7.67 11.80
CA PHE A 99 6.32 -8.09 12.66
C PHE A 99 5.79 -8.40 14.06
N ARG A 100 6.52 -9.23 14.80
CA ARG A 100 6.37 -9.41 16.25
C ARG A 100 7.73 -9.50 16.91
N LYS A 101 7.76 -9.32 18.23
CA LYS A 101 8.95 -9.44 19.05
C LYS A 101 8.86 -10.67 19.96
N ASN A 102 10.01 -11.27 20.26
CA ASN A 102 10.18 -12.28 21.32
C ASN A 102 9.22 -13.47 21.23
N ASN A 103 8.84 -13.88 20.00
CA ASN A 103 7.86 -14.93 19.74
C ASN A 103 6.48 -14.69 20.40
N ASP A 104 6.10 -13.43 20.63
CA ASP A 104 4.85 -13.09 21.30
C ASP A 104 3.92 -12.30 20.38
N ASN A 105 2.77 -12.91 20.05
CA ASN A 105 1.71 -12.28 19.25
C ASN A 105 1.13 -11.01 19.89
N SER A 106 1.21 -10.85 21.22
CA SER A 106 0.75 -9.62 21.89
C SER A 106 1.59 -8.38 21.51
N THR A 107 2.78 -8.62 20.98
CA THR A 107 3.71 -7.58 20.53
C THR A 107 3.62 -7.33 19.02
N ALA A 108 2.71 -7.99 18.32
CA ALA A 108 2.62 -7.89 16.87
C ALA A 108 2.17 -6.49 16.41
N TYR A 109 2.78 -6.01 15.33
CA TYR A 109 2.49 -4.70 14.76
C TYR A 109 2.54 -4.70 13.23
N TYR A 110 1.80 -3.78 12.64
CA TYR A 110 1.73 -3.51 11.20
C TYR A 110 2.40 -2.17 10.89
N ILE A 111 3.48 -2.20 10.11
CA ILE A 111 4.28 -0.99 9.83
C ILE A 111 3.63 -0.02 8.84
N ASP A 112 2.74 -0.51 7.96
CA ASP A 112 2.01 0.33 7.00
C ASP A 112 0.60 0.66 7.51
N GLY A 113 0.42 0.75 8.82
CA GLY A 113 -0.88 0.99 9.43
C GLY A 113 -1.45 2.39 9.12
N LYS A 114 -0.58 3.42 9.13
CA LYS A 114 -0.96 4.81 8.90
C LYS A 114 0.00 5.54 7.97
N VAL A 115 -0.54 6.53 7.26
CA VAL A 115 0.21 7.56 6.54
C VAL A 115 -0.27 8.93 6.99
N PHE A 116 0.67 9.88 7.06
CA PHE A 116 0.45 11.22 7.59
C PHE A 116 0.63 12.27 6.50
N SER A 117 -0.09 13.38 6.63
CA SER A 117 0.08 14.56 5.78
C SER A 117 0.08 15.82 6.64
N ASP A 118 0.99 16.75 6.37
CA ASP A 118 1.09 18.06 7.02
C ASP A 118 0.72 19.23 6.08
N ASP A 119 0.35 18.93 4.82
CA ASP A 119 -0.01 19.89 3.77
C ASP A 119 -1.48 19.78 3.34
N GLY A 120 -2.33 19.16 4.17
CA GLY A 120 -3.76 19.03 3.90
C GLY A 120 -4.12 17.89 2.94
N GLY A 121 -3.24 16.89 2.80
CA GLY A 121 -3.45 15.69 2.01
C GLY A 121 -2.85 15.73 0.61
N VAL A 122 -1.99 16.72 0.32
CA VAL A 122 -1.30 16.83 -0.97
C VAL A 122 -0.17 15.81 -1.05
N THR A 123 0.64 15.69 0.01
CA THR A 123 1.68 14.67 0.14
C THR A 123 1.47 13.83 1.39
N TRP A 124 2.01 12.60 1.35
CA TRP A 124 1.85 11.61 2.41
C TRP A 124 3.19 10.99 2.76
N PHE A 125 3.45 10.83 4.05
CA PHE A 125 4.68 10.24 4.58
C PHE A 125 4.40 9.23 5.69
N THR A 126 5.36 8.34 5.93
CA THR A 126 5.36 7.42 7.07
C THR A 126 6.33 7.90 8.14
N ASN A 127 6.05 7.54 9.39
CA ASN A 127 6.94 7.81 10.52
C ASN A 127 6.81 6.68 11.56
N ARG A 128 7.42 6.83 12.74
CA ARG A 128 7.32 5.80 13.80
C ARG A 128 5.88 5.51 14.23
N ASP A 129 5.00 6.52 14.19
CA ASP A 129 3.58 6.40 14.54
C ASP A 129 2.74 5.77 13.42
N SER A 130 3.35 5.45 12.26
CA SER A 130 2.73 4.62 11.22
C SER A 130 2.50 3.18 11.67
N CYS A 131 3.33 2.70 12.60
CA CYS A 131 3.23 1.37 13.16
C CYS A 131 2.02 1.27 14.08
N ILE A 132 1.10 0.34 13.79
CA ILE A 132 -0.05 0.07 14.66
C ILE A 132 0.05 -1.31 15.31
N PRO A 133 -0.29 -1.46 16.60
CA PRO A 133 -0.41 -2.79 17.20
C PRO A 133 -1.57 -3.55 16.55
N ILE A 134 -1.42 -4.86 16.41
CA ILE A 134 -2.45 -5.74 15.83
C ILE A 134 -2.76 -6.91 16.76
N ALA A 135 -3.94 -7.50 16.58
CA ALA A 135 -4.35 -8.72 17.24
C ALA A 135 -4.81 -9.75 16.20
N PHE A 136 -4.60 -11.03 16.50
CA PHE A 136 -4.98 -12.12 15.60
C PHE A 136 -6.36 -12.70 15.93
N PRO A 137 -7.14 -13.13 14.92
CA PRO A 137 -6.81 -13.10 13.50
C PRO A 137 -6.82 -11.68 12.91
N PHE A 138 -5.84 -11.38 12.05
CA PHE A 138 -5.65 -10.04 11.50
C PHE A 138 -5.89 -10.02 9.99
N ALA A 139 -6.92 -9.29 9.55
CA ALA A 139 -7.18 -9.04 8.13
C ALA A 139 -6.38 -7.82 7.68
N VAL A 140 -5.35 -8.02 6.84
CA VAL A 140 -4.50 -6.93 6.35
C VAL A 140 -5.33 -5.95 5.49
N PRO A 141 -5.40 -4.65 5.86
CA PRO A 141 -6.14 -3.64 5.12
C PRO A 141 -5.62 -3.44 3.69
N ASP A 142 -6.51 -3.07 2.77
CA ASP A 142 -6.11 -2.71 1.40
C ASP A 142 -5.35 -1.39 1.33
N GLN A 143 -5.61 -0.47 2.26
CA GLN A 143 -5.03 0.86 2.35
C GLN A 143 -4.69 1.20 3.81
N PRO A 144 -3.68 2.05 4.05
CA PRO A 144 -3.41 2.59 5.38
C PRO A 144 -4.53 3.53 5.84
N GLU A 145 -4.56 3.84 7.13
CA GLU A 145 -5.32 4.96 7.66
C GLU A 145 -4.61 6.28 7.30
N TYR A 146 -5.37 7.23 6.74
CA TYR A 146 -4.88 8.54 6.32
C TYR A 146 -5.13 9.58 7.41
N VAL A 147 -4.06 10.19 7.92
CA VAL A 147 -4.11 11.16 9.03
C VAL A 147 -3.59 12.53 8.58
N ILE A 148 -4.44 13.55 8.63
CA ILE A 148 -4.02 14.95 8.40
C ILE A 148 -3.59 15.55 9.73
N LEU A 149 -2.33 15.94 9.82
CA LEU A 149 -1.78 16.65 10.97
C LEU A 149 -2.26 18.10 10.90
N SER A 150 -3.02 18.55 11.91
CA SER A 150 -3.28 19.98 12.05
C SER A 150 -1.96 20.69 12.23
N THR A 151 -1.63 21.66 11.37
CA THR A 151 -0.52 22.57 11.60
C THR A 151 -0.73 23.24 12.95
N ARG A 152 0.02 22.84 13.98
CA ARG A 152 0.16 23.67 15.16
C ARG A 152 0.87 24.93 14.69
N LYS A 153 0.11 26.01 14.45
CA LYS A 153 0.61 27.33 14.79
C LYS A 153 0.80 27.28 16.31
N ASP A 154 1.97 26.84 16.76
CA ASP A 154 2.35 26.97 18.16
C ASP A 154 2.38 28.47 18.47
N GLU A 155 1.28 28.99 19.04
CA GLU A 155 1.16 30.35 19.59
C GLU A 155 2.20 30.63 20.72
N ASN A 156 3.03 29.65 21.07
CA ASN A 156 4.07 29.72 22.08
C ASN A 156 5.49 30.02 21.55
N TYR A 157 5.66 30.37 20.26
CA TYR A 157 6.96 30.85 19.76
C TYR A 157 7.22 32.33 20.15
N GLU A 158 6.20 33.19 20.10
CA GLU A 158 6.33 34.61 20.48
C GLU A 158 6.44 34.80 22.01
N THR A 159 5.80 33.95 22.81
CA THR A 159 5.90 34.01 24.29
C THR A 159 7.31 33.68 24.77
N ARG A 160 8.05 32.81 24.07
CA ARG A 160 9.43 32.43 24.45
C ARG A 160 10.49 33.44 23.99
N LYS A 161 10.14 34.37 23.10
CA LYS A 161 11.05 35.41 22.59
C LYS A 161 10.94 36.74 23.34
N SER A 162 9.92 36.89 24.20
CA SER A 162 9.73 38.05 25.08
C SER A 162 10.25 37.83 26.51
N GLU A 163 10.74 36.61 26.80
CA GLU A 163 11.36 36.23 28.08
C GLU A 163 12.88 35.97 27.98
N MET A 164 13.51 36.25 26.83
CA MET A 164 14.97 36.32 26.64
C MET A 164 15.38 37.73 26.22
#